data_AF-A0A6N8EMA4-F1
#
_entry.id   AF-A0A6N8EMA4-F1
#
_cell.length_a   1.000
_cell.length_b   1.000
_cell.length_c   1.000
_cell.angle_alpha   90.00
_cell.angle_beta   90.00
_cell.angle_gamma   90.00
#
_symmetry.space_group_name_H-M   'P 1'
#
loop_
_entity.id
_entity.type
_entity.pdbx_description
1 polymer ?
#
loop_
_entity_poly.entity_id
_entity_poly.type
_entity_poly.pdbx_seq_one_letter_code
_entity_poly.pdbx_strand_id
1 'polypeptide(L)'
;MTQQNDTPPPHPALDDAPLFPRPTRRRILTASSLALGGAGACTLAAPFLNSLRQTEARSAENTHEHAILDVTVQDLEPGSHKIVVWQGLPVAIQRRTPEMLRALEDPTLLAQLADPHSHIHQQPAEAANPHRSLRADYGVYITICTHLGCVPNYQDSANLPASGGFFCPCHGSQFDGAGRVLRNMPAPYNLPVPPLHFVDDNTIRLGESLLSPHYDITKIQQL
;
A
#
# COMPACT_ATOMS: atom_id res chain seq x y z
N MET A 1 61.81 -65.29 66.65
CA MET A 1 62.16 -64.56 65.42
C MET A 1 60.98 -64.76 64.47
N THR A 2 60.02 -63.84 64.49
CA THR A 2 58.81 -63.93 63.65
C THR A 2 58.59 -62.53 63.08
N GLN A 3 58.94 -62.36 61.80
CA GLN A 3 58.72 -61.12 61.07
C GLN A 3 57.22 -60.92 60.85
N GLN A 4 56.73 -59.74 61.20
CA GLN A 4 55.37 -59.30 60.94
C GLN A 4 55.43 -58.51 59.63
N ASN A 5 54.87 -59.08 58.56
CA ASN A 5 54.77 -58.43 57.25
C ASN A 5 53.67 -57.37 57.31
N ASP A 6 54.05 -56.09 57.42
CA ASP A 6 53.13 -54.97 57.25
C ASP A 6 52.79 -54.81 55.76
N THR A 7 51.51 -54.99 55.44
CA THR A 7 50.97 -54.71 54.10
C THR A 7 50.54 -53.24 54.06
N PRO A 8 50.97 -52.42 53.08
CA PRO A 8 50.59 -51.02 53.01
C PRO A 8 49.08 -50.86 52.76
N PRO A 9 48.45 -49.80 53.30
CA PRO A 9 47.01 -49.60 53.16
C PRO A 9 46.62 -49.39 51.68
N PRO A 10 45.44 -49.87 51.25
CA PRO A 10 44.99 -49.71 49.88
C PRO A 10 44.82 -48.23 49.53
N HIS A 11 45.30 -47.84 48.34
CA HIS A 11 45.03 -46.51 47.79
C HIS A 11 43.51 -46.32 47.58
N PRO A 12 42.94 -45.13 47.89
CA PRO A 12 41.54 -44.86 47.64
C PRO A 12 41.27 -44.95 46.12
N ALA A 13 40.25 -45.72 45.75
CA ALA A 13 39.79 -45.81 44.38
C ALA A 13 39.38 -44.41 43.88
N LEU A 14 39.86 -44.02 42.70
CA LEU A 14 39.36 -42.83 42.02
C LEU A 14 37.89 -43.09 41.68
N ASP A 15 37.00 -42.22 42.18
CA ASP A 15 35.57 -42.28 41.87
C ASP A 15 35.37 -42.10 40.35
N ASP A 16 35.06 -43.19 39.64
CA ASP A 16 34.68 -43.20 38.22
C ASP A 16 33.26 -42.65 37.98
N ALA A 17 32.81 -41.71 38.82
CA ALA A 17 31.51 -41.09 38.67
C ALA A 17 31.51 -40.27 37.36
N PRO A 18 30.61 -40.58 36.40
CA PRO A 18 30.56 -39.84 35.15
C PRO A 18 30.28 -38.36 35.44
N LEU A 19 31.12 -37.48 34.89
CA LEU A 19 31.07 -36.01 35.09
C LEU A 19 29.71 -35.39 34.74
N PHE A 20 28.86 -36.12 34.01
CA PHE A 20 27.47 -35.74 33.77
C PHE A 20 26.52 -36.91 34.00
N PRO A 21 25.39 -36.68 34.69
CA PRO A 21 24.37 -37.71 34.90
C PRO A 21 23.79 -38.16 33.56
N ARG A 22 23.76 -39.49 33.34
CA ARG A 22 23.16 -40.08 32.12
C ARG A 22 21.68 -39.68 32.05
N PRO A 23 21.19 -39.16 30.91
CA PRO A 23 19.80 -38.73 30.80
C PRO A 23 18.88 -39.93 31.00
N THR A 24 17.85 -39.76 31.83
CA THR A 24 16.86 -40.80 32.06
C THR A 24 16.03 -41.03 30.81
N ARG A 25 15.52 -42.25 30.62
CA ARG A 25 14.63 -42.61 29.49
C ARG A 25 13.46 -41.62 29.34
N ARG A 26 12.90 -41.15 30.46
CA ARG A 26 11.85 -40.13 30.48
C ARG A 26 12.31 -38.82 29.85
N ARG A 27 13.52 -38.35 30.19
CA ARG A 27 14.07 -37.09 29.69
C ARG A 27 14.34 -37.13 28.18
N ILE A 28 14.82 -38.28 27.69
CA ILE A 28 15.03 -38.52 26.25
C ILE A 28 13.69 -38.48 25.53
N LEU A 29 12.69 -39.26 25.98
CA LEU A 29 11.38 -39.30 25.34
C LEU A 29 10.68 -37.94 25.34
N THR A 30 10.73 -37.18 26.44
CA THR A 30 10.14 -35.84 26.49
C THR A 30 10.82 -34.87 25.53
N ALA A 31 12.15 -34.90 25.44
CA ALA A 31 12.89 -34.01 24.55
C ALA A 31 12.61 -34.34 23.08
N SER A 32 12.56 -35.63 22.73
CA SER A 32 12.22 -36.08 21.37
C SER A 32 10.79 -35.72 20.98
N SER A 33 9.80 -35.91 21.88
CA SER A 33 8.41 -35.53 21.60
C SER A 33 8.24 -34.02 21.43
N LEU A 34 8.92 -33.21 22.24
CA LEU A 34 8.90 -31.75 22.09
C LEU A 34 9.55 -31.30 20.78
N ALA A 35 10.69 -31.90 20.42
CA ALA A 35 11.37 -31.59 19.17
C ALA A 35 10.51 -31.95 17.95
N LEU A 36 9.90 -33.15 17.94
CA LEU A 36 9.07 -33.60 16.84
C LEU A 36 7.76 -32.81 16.76
N GLY A 37 7.14 -32.51 17.90
CA GLY A 37 5.95 -31.66 17.97
C GLY A 37 6.22 -30.24 17.49
N GLY A 38 7.36 -29.65 17.88
CA GLY A 38 7.80 -28.33 17.41
C GLY A 38 8.05 -28.29 15.91
N ALA A 39 8.77 -29.28 15.37
CA ALA A 39 8.98 -29.42 13.93
C ALA A 39 7.64 -29.56 13.18
N GLY A 40 6.75 -30.42 13.67
CA GLY A 40 5.39 -30.58 13.13
C GLY A 40 4.62 -29.27 13.08
N ALA A 41 4.62 -28.50 14.18
CA ALA A 41 3.96 -27.20 14.24
C ALA A 41 4.52 -26.20 13.21
N CYS A 42 5.85 -26.12 13.05
CA CYS A 42 6.46 -25.27 12.03
C CYS A 42 6.09 -25.71 10.60
N THR A 43 6.07 -27.02 10.32
CA THR A 43 5.70 -27.54 9.00
C THR A 43 4.24 -27.28 8.62
N LEU A 44 3.34 -27.14 9.60
CA LEU A 44 1.94 -26.77 9.38
C LEU A 44 1.75 -25.24 9.30
N ALA A 45 2.47 -24.48 10.14
CA ALA A 45 2.39 -23.03 10.16
C ALA A 45 2.91 -22.39 8.87
N ALA A 46 4.00 -22.93 8.29
CA ALA A 46 4.59 -22.39 7.07
C ALA A 46 3.62 -22.33 5.87
N PRO A 47 2.95 -23.42 5.43
CA PRO A 47 2.00 -23.35 4.33
C PRO A 47 0.74 -22.54 4.67
N PHE A 48 0.31 -22.51 5.94
CA PHE A 48 -0.80 -21.66 6.37
C PHE A 48 -0.47 -20.17 6.23
N LEU A 49 0.68 -19.73 6.75
CA LEU A 49 1.16 -18.36 6.59
C LEU A 49 1.40 -18.01 5.12
N ASN A 50 1.92 -18.96 4.33
CA ASN A 50 2.08 -18.78 2.90
C ASN A 50 0.72 -18.61 2.20
N SER A 51 -0.29 -19.39 2.58
CA SER A 51 -1.65 -19.26 2.05
C SER A 51 -2.27 -17.89 2.35
N LEU A 52 -1.93 -17.26 3.48
CA LEU A 52 -2.37 -15.90 3.80
C LEU A 52 -1.64 -14.84 2.97
N ARG A 53 -0.37 -15.07 2.61
CA ARG A 53 0.41 -14.15 1.75
C ARG A 53 0.08 -14.27 0.26
N GLN A 54 -0.44 -15.41 -0.17
CA GLN A 54 -0.79 -15.64 -1.57
C GLN A 54 -1.91 -14.73 -2.09
N THR A 55 -2.72 -14.11 -1.23
CA THR A 55 -3.69 -13.07 -1.63
C THR A 55 -2.99 -11.76 -2.01
N GLU A 56 -1.93 -11.39 -1.30
CA GLU A 56 -1.08 -10.25 -1.64
C GLU A 56 -0.30 -10.53 -2.93
N ALA A 57 0.28 -11.72 -3.04
CA ALA A 57 1.01 -12.14 -4.24
C ALA A 57 0.10 -12.26 -5.48
N ARG A 58 -1.13 -12.79 -5.37
CA ARG A 58 -2.10 -12.82 -6.48
C ARG A 58 -2.61 -11.43 -6.86
N SER A 59 -2.74 -10.52 -5.90
CA SER A 59 -3.05 -9.11 -6.19
C SER A 59 -1.89 -8.46 -6.95
N ALA A 60 -0.64 -8.72 -6.54
CA ALA A 60 0.55 -8.27 -7.25
C ALA A 60 0.73 -8.95 -8.62
N GLU A 61 0.35 -10.22 -8.79
CA GLU A 61 0.50 -10.96 -10.05
C GLU A 61 -0.60 -10.62 -11.07
N ASN A 62 -1.82 -10.30 -10.61
CA ASN A 62 -2.86 -9.66 -11.44
C ASN A 62 -2.50 -8.19 -11.79
N THR A 63 -1.52 -7.63 -11.10
CA THR A 63 -0.88 -6.36 -11.41
C THR A 63 0.34 -6.66 -12.26
N HIS A 64 0.13 -7.10 -13.52
CA HIS A 64 1.24 -7.13 -14.48
C HIS A 64 2.01 -5.82 -14.32
N GLU A 65 3.31 -5.92 -14.06
CA GLU A 65 4.17 -4.85 -13.51
C GLU A 65 4.13 -3.54 -14.32
N HIS A 66 3.56 -3.57 -15.53
CA HIS A 66 3.17 -2.41 -16.33
C HIS A 66 1.87 -2.71 -17.10
N ALA A 67 0.76 -3.03 -16.42
CA ALA A 67 -0.53 -3.23 -17.07
C ALA A 67 -0.98 -1.90 -17.70
N ILE A 68 -0.65 -1.72 -18.98
CA ILE A 68 -1.04 -0.54 -19.75
C ILE A 68 -2.54 -0.66 -20.07
N LEU A 69 -3.27 0.43 -19.85
CA LEU A 69 -4.68 0.52 -20.24
C LEU A 69 -4.92 1.80 -21.04
N ASP A 70 -5.36 1.63 -22.28
CA ASP A 70 -5.78 2.73 -23.14
C ASP A 70 -7.27 3.00 -22.94
N VAL A 71 -7.59 4.26 -22.65
CA VAL A 71 -8.94 4.73 -22.40
C VAL A 71 -9.28 5.86 -23.36
N THR A 72 -10.22 5.62 -24.26
CA THR A 72 -10.79 6.67 -25.10
C THR A 72 -11.62 7.62 -24.25
N VAL A 73 -11.52 8.94 -24.46
CA VAL A 73 -12.23 9.99 -23.71
C VAL A 73 -13.13 10.86 -24.59
N GLN A 74 -13.38 10.44 -25.83
CA GLN A 74 -14.24 11.14 -26.79
C GLN A 74 -15.71 11.23 -26.33
N ASP A 75 -16.16 10.23 -25.57
CA ASP A 75 -17.51 10.09 -25.01
C ASP A 75 -17.77 10.95 -23.77
N LEU A 76 -16.73 11.53 -23.16
CA LEU A 76 -16.86 12.37 -21.97
C LEU A 76 -17.32 13.77 -22.35
N GLU A 77 -18.47 14.21 -21.85
CA GLU A 77 -18.92 15.60 -21.94
C GLU A 77 -18.23 16.49 -20.89
N PRO A 78 -18.01 17.79 -21.14
CA PRO A 78 -17.48 18.69 -20.13
C PRO A 78 -18.36 18.72 -18.87
N GLY A 79 -17.75 18.59 -17.69
CA GLY A 79 -18.42 18.48 -16.40
C GLY A 79 -18.76 17.04 -15.99
N SER A 80 -18.68 16.08 -16.93
CA SER A 80 -18.89 14.66 -16.65
C SER A 80 -17.61 13.96 -16.21
N HIS A 81 -17.78 12.75 -15.67
CA HIS A 81 -16.68 11.86 -15.34
C HIS A 81 -17.07 10.42 -15.68
N LYS A 82 -16.07 9.55 -15.78
CA LYS A 82 -16.26 8.11 -15.81
C LYS A 82 -15.22 7.41 -14.97
N ILE A 83 -15.55 6.22 -14.51
CA ILE A 83 -14.65 5.38 -13.72
C ILE A 83 -14.24 4.19 -14.58
N VAL A 84 -12.94 3.95 -14.67
CA VAL A 84 -12.35 2.75 -15.26
C VAL A 84 -11.60 1.99 -14.18
N VAL A 85 -11.33 0.70 -14.42
CA VAL A 85 -10.52 -0.11 -13.49
C VAL A 85 -9.16 -0.33 -14.11
N TRP A 86 -8.11 0.11 -13.42
CA TRP A 86 -6.71 -0.08 -13.81
C TRP A 86 -5.97 -0.77 -12.65
N GLN A 87 -5.37 -1.93 -12.90
CA GLN A 87 -4.69 -2.74 -11.86
C GLN A 87 -5.60 -3.07 -10.66
N GLY A 88 -6.90 -3.26 -10.90
CA GLY A 88 -7.89 -3.47 -9.83
C GLY A 88 -8.25 -2.20 -9.03
N LEU A 89 -7.63 -1.06 -9.34
CA LEU A 89 -7.89 0.22 -8.71
C LEU A 89 -8.91 1.02 -9.55
N PRO A 90 -9.91 1.66 -8.91
CA PRO A 90 -10.82 2.56 -9.61
C PRO A 90 -10.09 3.86 -9.95
N VAL A 91 -10.13 4.24 -11.23
CA VAL A 91 -9.56 5.48 -11.75
C VAL A 91 -10.70 6.32 -12.30
N ALA A 92 -10.95 7.48 -11.68
CA ALA A 92 -11.87 8.47 -12.22
C ALA A 92 -11.15 9.34 -13.26
N ILE A 93 -11.76 9.46 -14.43
CA ILE A 93 -11.36 10.39 -15.49
C ILE A 93 -12.48 11.42 -15.61
N GLN A 94 -12.16 12.66 -15.28
CA GLN A 94 -13.07 13.79 -15.30
C GLN A 94 -12.71 14.71 -16.45
N ARG A 95 -13.70 15.13 -17.25
CA ARG A 95 -13.54 16.21 -18.23
C ARG A 95 -14.03 17.52 -17.60
N ARG A 96 -13.14 18.47 -17.40
CA ARG A 96 -13.40 19.71 -16.65
C ARG A 96 -13.95 20.80 -17.56
N THR A 97 -14.86 21.61 -17.02
CA THR A 97 -15.34 22.83 -17.68
C THR A 97 -14.39 24.00 -17.38
N PRO A 98 -14.45 25.09 -18.18
CA PRO A 98 -13.74 26.33 -17.85
C PRO A 98 -14.10 26.89 -16.47
N GLU A 99 -15.34 26.73 -16.02
CA GLU A 99 -15.82 27.15 -14.69
C GLU A 99 -15.10 26.37 -13.58
N MET A 100 -15.01 25.04 -13.75
CA MET A 100 -14.32 24.17 -12.79
C MET A 100 -12.84 24.53 -12.72
N LEU A 101 -12.21 24.81 -13.87
CA LEU A 101 -10.79 25.21 -13.92
C LEU A 101 -10.53 26.53 -13.19
N ARG A 102 -11.38 27.54 -13.43
CA ARG A 102 -11.31 28.80 -12.69
C ARG A 102 -11.51 28.61 -11.19
N ALA A 103 -12.42 27.73 -10.79
CA ALA A 103 -12.66 27.44 -9.38
C ALA A 103 -11.44 26.77 -8.71
N LEU A 104 -10.66 25.95 -9.43
CA LEU A 104 -9.45 25.31 -8.87
C LEU A 104 -8.33 26.30 -8.51
N GLU A 105 -8.35 27.49 -9.12
CA GLU A 105 -7.41 28.58 -8.87
C GLU A 105 -7.92 29.59 -7.83
N ASP A 106 -9.16 29.45 -7.36
CA ASP A 106 -9.76 30.37 -6.40
C ASP A 106 -8.95 30.38 -5.08
N PRO A 107 -8.40 31.54 -4.65
CA PRO A 107 -7.66 31.64 -3.39
C PRO A 107 -8.44 31.15 -2.17
N THR A 108 -9.76 31.31 -2.19
CA THR A 108 -10.63 30.86 -1.09
C THR A 108 -10.70 29.35 -1.00
N LEU A 109 -10.70 28.64 -2.14
CA LEU A 109 -10.60 27.19 -2.18
C LEU A 109 -9.20 26.75 -1.78
N LEU A 110 -8.15 27.36 -2.34
CA LEU A 110 -6.76 27.00 -2.04
C LEU A 110 -6.43 27.10 -0.55
N ALA A 111 -6.97 28.10 0.16
CA ALA A 111 -6.81 28.25 1.60
C ALA A 111 -7.41 27.08 2.41
N GLN A 112 -8.45 26.42 1.88
CA GLN A 112 -9.13 25.30 2.51
C GLN A 112 -8.43 23.96 2.28
N LEU A 113 -7.43 23.87 1.40
CA LEU A 113 -6.76 22.60 1.04
C LEU A 113 -5.60 22.28 1.97
N ALA A 114 -5.42 20.99 2.31
CA ALA A 114 -4.31 20.55 3.16
C ALA A 114 -2.96 20.69 2.45
N ASP A 115 -2.89 20.23 1.20
CA ASP A 115 -1.72 20.30 0.32
C ASP A 115 -2.09 20.89 -1.05
N PRO A 116 -2.29 22.22 -1.14
CA PRO A 116 -2.72 22.89 -2.38
C PRO A 116 -1.68 22.81 -3.51
N HIS A 117 -0.40 22.69 -3.14
CA HIS A 117 0.74 22.74 -4.06
C HIS A 117 1.35 21.36 -4.34
N SER A 118 0.70 20.28 -3.90
CA SER A 118 1.11 18.91 -4.22
C SER A 118 2.54 18.59 -3.77
N HIS A 119 2.90 19.03 -2.56
CA HIS A 119 4.22 18.77 -1.95
C HIS A 119 4.38 17.30 -1.54
N ILE A 120 3.27 16.62 -1.23
CA ILE A 120 3.28 15.22 -0.84
C ILE A 120 3.31 14.34 -2.09
N HIS A 121 4.10 13.26 -2.03
CA HIS A 121 4.24 12.32 -3.14
C HIS A 121 2.95 11.51 -3.36
N GLN A 122 2.06 12.07 -4.19
CA GLN A 122 0.78 11.47 -4.62
C GLN A 122 0.56 11.60 -6.13
N GLN A 123 1.50 12.19 -6.87
CA GLN A 123 1.39 12.43 -8.30
C GLN A 123 2.78 12.46 -8.93
N PRO A 124 2.89 12.18 -10.26
CA PRO A 124 4.14 12.38 -10.98
C PRO A 124 4.49 13.86 -11.08
N ALA A 125 5.75 14.17 -11.42
CA ALA A 125 6.27 15.54 -11.39
C ALA A 125 5.50 16.49 -12.33
N GLU A 126 5.09 16.01 -13.50
CA GLU A 126 4.32 16.78 -14.48
C GLU A 126 2.89 17.12 -14.04
N ALA A 127 2.37 16.40 -13.03
CA ALA A 127 1.09 16.69 -12.40
C ALA A 127 1.26 17.50 -11.10
N ALA A 128 2.46 17.94 -10.73
CA ALA A 128 2.68 18.86 -9.61
C ALA A 128 2.39 20.32 -10.03
N ASN A 129 1.13 20.60 -10.38
CA ASN A 129 0.64 21.90 -10.82
C ASN A 129 -0.74 22.20 -10.19
N PRO A 130 -1.29 23.43 -10.30
CA PRO A 130 -2.55 23.80 -9.65
C PRO A 130 -3.75 22.90 -10.00
N HIS A 131 -3.71 22.22 -11.13
CA HIS A 131 -4.80 21.40 -11.66
C HIS A 131 -4.60 19.90 -11.43
N ARG A 132 -3.44 19.50 -10.90
CA ARG A 132 -3.00 18.11 -10.67
C ARG A 132 -3.16 17.19 -11.89
N SER A 133 -2.75 17.69 -13.05
CA SER A 133 -3.02 17.03 -14.33
C SER A 133 -2.00 17.38 -15.41
N LEU A 134 -1.79 16.47 -16.36
CA LEU A 134 -0.97 16.72 -17.55
C LEU A 134 -1.64 17.70 -18.52
N ARG A 135 -2.95 17.57 -18.70
CA ARG A 135 -3.78 18.53 -19.43
C ARG A 135 -4.86 19.09 -18.53
N ALA A 136 -5.00 20.41 -18.49
CA ALA A 136 -5.92 21.10 -17.59
C ALA A 136 -7.39 20.75 -17.85
N ASP A 137 -7.78 20.30 -19.04
CA ASP A 137 -9.15 19.86 -19.33
C ASP A 137 -9.49 18.47 -18.77
N TYR A 138 -8.50 17.68 -18.32
CA TYR A 138 -8.72 16.32 -17.79
C TYR A 138 -8.13 16.12 -16.39
N GLY A 139 -8.96 15.74 -15.43
CA GLY A 139 -8.52 15.26 -14.12
C GLY A 139 -8.50 13.73 -14.10
N VAL A 140 -7.40 13.10 -13.67
CA VAL A 140 -7.28 11.65 -13.59
C VAL A 140 -6.78 11.24 -12.23
N TYR A 141 -7.60 10.54 -11.45
CA TYR A 141 -7.31 10.21 -10.06
C TYR A 141 -7.68 8.77 -9.75
N ILE A 142 -6.82 8.09 -8.98
CA ILE A 142 -7.17 6.84 -8.33
C ILE A 142 -8.13 7.19 -7.18
N THR A 143 -9.38 6.77 -7.29
CA THR A 143 -10.43 7.10 -6.32
C THR A 143 -10.43 6.13 -5.15
N ILE A 144 -9.26 5.99 -4.52
CA ILE A 144 -9.11 5.30 -3.24
C ILE A 144 -8.78 6.36 -2.20
N CYS A 145 -9.69 6.54 -1.25
CA CYS A 145 -9.53 7.50 -0.17
C CYS A 145 -8.27 7.17 0.62
N THR A 146 -7.36 8.14 0.75
CA THR A 146 -6.08 7.99 1.45
C THR A 146 -6.22 7.88 2.97
N HIS A 147 -7.45 7.88 3.50
CA HIS A 147 -7.72 7.49 4.88
C HIS A 147 -7.60 5.96 5.00
N LEU A 148 -8.67 5.22 4.73
CA LEU A 148 -8.72 3.76 4.92
C LEU A 148 -9.19 3.01 3.67
N GLY A 149 -9.04 3.61 2.49
CA GLY A 149 -9.20 2.90 1.22
C GLY A 149 -10.62 2.81 0.65
N CYS A 150 -11.62 3.44 1.26
CA CYS A 150 -12.96 3.55 0.66
C CYS A 150 -12.92 4.28 -0.68
N VAL A 151 -13.87 4.01 -1.58
CA VAL A 151 -14.00 4.71 -2.86
C VAL A 151 -14.82 5.98 -2.68
N PRO A 152 -14.26 7.19 -2.88
CA PRO A 152 -15.03 8.43 -2.84
C PRO A 152 -16.01 8.54 -4.00
N ASN A 153 -17.19 9.08 -3.73
CA ASN A 153 -18.17 9.40 -4.76
C ASN A 153 -17.85 10.76 -5.36
N TYR A 154 -17.99 10.89 -6.68
CA TYR A 154 -17.92 12.18 -7.33
C TYR A 154 -19.08 13.08 -6.89
N GLN A 155 -18.78 14.36 -6.63
CA GLN A 155 -19.75 15.41 -6.41
C GLN A 155 -19.56 16.48 -7.47
N ASP A 156 -20.66 16.86 -8.13
CA ASP A 156 -20.65 17.97 -9.07
C ASP A 156 -20.43 19.31 -8.35
N SER A 157 -20.19 20.37 -9.11
CA SER A 157 -20.01 21.72 -8.56
C SER A 157 -21.27 22.26 -7.90
N ALA A 158 -22.44 21.66 -8.14
CA ALA A 158 -23.70 22.06 -7.52
C ALA A 158 -23.81 21.59 -6.06
N ASN A 159 -23.10 20.51 -5.70
CA ASN A 159 -23.13 19.92 -4.35
C ASN A 159 -21.85 20.17 -3.53
N LEU A 160 -20.96 21.06 -4.02
CA LEU A 160 -19.68 21.53 -3.46
C LEU A 160 -18.57 20.45 -3.38
N PRO A 161 -17.26 20.81 -3.51
CA PRO A 161 -16.65 22.13 -3.71
C PRO A 161 -17.01 22.84 -5.03
N ALA A 162 -16.70 24.14 -5.15
CA ALA A 162 -17.05 24.95 -6.34
C ALA A 162 -16.48 24.40 -7.67
N SER A 163 -15.37 23.65 -7.61
CA SER A 163 -14.77 22.94 -8.73
C SER A 163 -15.45 21.59 -9.06
N GLY A 164 -16.50 21.20 -8.34
CA GLY A 164 -16.81 19.80 -8.08
C GLY A 164 -15.75 19.15 -7.21
N GLY A 165 -15.83 17.84 -7.02
CA GLY A 165 -14.86 17.10 -6.24
C GLY A 165 -15.28 15.68 -5.89
N PHE A 166 -14.78 15.19 -4.77
CA PHE A 166 -15.06 13.84 -4.29
C PHE A 166 -15.38 13.83 -2.81
N PHE A 167 -16.36 13.01 -2.43
CA PHE A 167 -16.76 12.80 -1.03
C PHE A 167 -16.66 11.34 -0.64
N CYS A 168 -15.91 11.07 0.43
CA CYS A 168 -15.78 9.74 1.00
C CYS A 168 -16.76 9.55 2.17
N PRO A 169 -17.84 8.75 2.01
CA PRO A 169 -18.90 8.63 3.00
C PRO A 169 -18.47 7.89 4.28
N CYS A 170 -17.37 7.14 4.26
CA CYS A 170 -16.93 6.34 5.39
C CYS A 170 -16.60 7.18 6.64
N HIS A 171 -15.94 8.32 6.44
CA HIS A 171 -15.52 9.22 7.53
C HIS A 171 -15.61 10.71 7.16
N GLY A 172 -16.29 11.04 6.05
CA GLY A 172 -16.60 12.41 5.65
C GLY A 172 -15.46 13.20 5.00
N SER A 173 -14.37 12.54 4.58
CA SER A 173 -13.28 13.24 3.87
C SER A 173 -13.76 13.80 2.54
N GLN A 174 -13.40 15.04 2.27
CA GLN A 174 -13.74 15.78 1.05
C GLN A 174 -12.48 16.13 0.26
N PHE A 175 -12.60 16.07 -1.05
CA PHE A 175 -11.57 16.44 -2.01
C PHE A 175 -12.16 17.39 -3.05
N ASP A 176 -11.36 18.33 -3.53
CA ASP A 176 -11.77 19.22 -4.62
C ASP A 176 -11.72 18.54 -6.00
N GLY A 177 -12.00 19.31 -7.06
CA GLY A 177 -12.02 18.82 -8.45
C GLY A 177 -10.63 18.45 -8.99
N ALA A 178 -9.56 18.81 -8.26
CA ALA A 178 -8.20 18.37 -8.53
C ALA A 178 -7.81 17.15 -7.66
N GLY A 179 -8.76 16.56 -6.94
CA GLY A 179 -8.52 15.46 -6.00
C GLY A 179 -7.72 15.89 -4.77
N ARG A 180 -7.65 17.18 -4.45
CA ARG A 180 -6.90 17.71 -3.30
C ARG A 180 -7.77 17.66 -2.06
N VAL A 181 -7.23 17.10 -0.97
CA VAL A 181 -7.98 16.94 0.26
C VAL A 181 -8.14 18.28 0.98
N LEU A 182 -9.33 18.52 1.53
CA LEU A 182 -9.59 19.69 2.37
C LEU A 182 -8.86 19.54 3.72
N ARG A 183 -8.48 20.66 4.33
CA ARG A 183 -7.91 20.70 5.69
C ARG A 183 -8.90 20.11 6.70
N ASN A 184 -8.35 19.57 7.78
CA ASN A 184 -9.13 18.99 8.90
C ASN A 184 -10.03 17.81 8.49
N MET A 185 -9.70 17.11 7.40
CA MET A 185 -10.32 15.85 7.01
C MET A 185 -9.53 14.66 7.57
N PRO A 186 -10.17 13.51 7.83
CA PRO A 186 -9.46 12.29 8.24
C PRO A 186 -8.47 11.75 7.20
N ALA A 187 -8.73 11.95 5.91
CA ALA A 187 -7.77 11.64 4.87
C ALA A 187 -6.57 12.61 4.96
N PRO A 188 -5.34 12.09 5.11
CA PRO A 188 -4.14 12.92 5.29
C PRO A 188 -3.59 13.52 3.97
N TYR A 189 -3.94 12.95 2.82
CA TYR A 189 -3.27 13.21 1.54
C TYR A 189 -4.28 13.40 0.40
N ASN A 190 -3.83 14.01 -0.70
CA ASN A 190 -4.59 14.14 -1.93
C ASN A 190 -4.81 12.77 -2.59
N LEU A 191 -5.86 12.62 -3.40
CA LEU A 191 -6.09 11.41 -4.19
C LEU A 191 -4.91 11.17 -5.15
N PRO A 192 -4.42 9.92 -5.29
CA PRO A 192 -3.26 9.65 -6.13
C PRO A 192 -3.56 9.91 -7.62
N VAL A 193 -2.59 10.46 -8.35
CA VAL A 193 -2.63 10.52 -9.82
C VAL A 193 -1.88 9.29 -10.35
N PRO A 194 -2.49 8.44 -11.20
CA PRO A 194 -1.79 7.30 -11.77
C PRO A 194 -0.69 7.76 -12.75
N PRO A 195 0.31 6.91 -13.07
CA PRO A 195 1.20 7.16 -14.20
C PRO A 195 0.36 7.18 -15.47
N LEU A 196 0.46 8.26 -16.27
CA LEU A 196 -0.31 8.37 -17.51
C LEU A 196 0.36 9.30 -18.52
N HIS A 197 -0.05 9.16 -19.77
CA HIS A 197 0.14 10.17 -20.81
C HIS A 197 -1.02 10.16 -21.81
N PHE A 198 -1.07 11.18 -22.66
CA PHE A 198 -2.01 11.24 -23.78
C PHE A 198 -1.34 10.65 -25.01
N VAL A 199 -1.93 9.60 -25.56
CA VAL A 199 -1.46 8.98 -26.83
C VAL A 199 -1.83 9.89 -28.00
N ASP A 200 -3.03 10.48 -27.92
CA ASP A 200 -3.58 11.48 -28.82
C ASP A 200 -4.58 12.37 -28.06
N ASP A 201 -5.32 13.22 -28.77
CA ASP A 201 -6.27 14.16 -28.16
C ASP A 201 -7.41 13.49 -27.41
N ASN A 202 -7.76 12.25 -27.78
CA ASN A 202 -8.92 11.50 -27.33
C ASN A 202 -8.58 10.19 -26.60
N THR A 203 -7.30 9.89 -26.36
CA THR A 203 -6.89 8.62 -25.74
C THR A 203 -5.87 8.87 -24.63
N ILE A 204 -6.22 8.42 -23.41
CA ILE A 204 -5.35 8.43 -22.24
C ILE A 204 -4.79 7.03 -22.04
N ARG A 205 -3.47 6.91 -21.93
CA ARG A 205 -2.79 5.67 -21.57
C ARG A 205 -2.44 5.70 -20.09
N LEU A 206 -3.00 4.77 -19.31
CA LEU A 206 -2.69 4.55 -17.90
C LEU A 206 -1.57 3.52 -17.76
N GLY A 207 -0.73 3.69 -16.73
CA GLY A 207 0.39 2.81 -16.40
C GLY A 207 1.74 3.25 -16.95
N GLU A 208 1.81 4.35 -17.71
CA GLU A 208 3.05 4.87 -18.28
C GLU A 208 3.07 6.39 -18.23
N SER A 209 4.07 6.97 -17.56
CA SER A 209 4.39 8.40 -17.61
C SER A 209 5.64 8.63 -18.45
N LEU A 210 5.54 9.52 -19.44
CA LEU A 210 6.67 9.86 -20.32
C LEU A 210 7.67 10.82 -19.66
N LEU A 211 7.20 11.68 -18.75
CA LEU A 211 8.04 12.70 -18.10
C LEU A 211 8.56 12.25 -16.73
N SER A 212 7.93 11.25 -16.13
CA SER A 212 8.35 10.62 -14.88
C SER A 212 8.42 9.09 -15.02
N PRO A 213 9.37 8.51 -15.79
CA PRO A 213 9.43 7.07 -16.05
C PRO A 213 9.65 6.19 -14.81
N HIS A 214 10.13 6.78 -13.71
CA HIS A 214 10.37 6.09 -12.45
C HIS A 214 9.27 6.33 -11.41
N TYR A 215 8.21 7.06 -11.77
CA TYR A 215 7.06 7.23 -10.90
C TYR A 215 6.29 5.91 -10.81
N ASP A 216 6.10 5.47 -9.57
CA ASP A 216 5.48 4.19 -9.25
C ASP A 216 4.43 4.44 -8.17
N ILE A 217 3.20 4.03 -8.45
CA ILE A 217 2.07 4.23 -7.56
C ILE A 217 2.24 3.51 -6.22
N THR A 218 3.05 2.46 -6.16
CA THR A 218 3.33 1.74 -4.90
C THR A 218 4.20 2.55 -3.93
N LYS A 219 4.84 3.63 -4.41
CA LYS A 219 5.74 4.50 -3.64
C LYS A 219 5.10 5.81 -3.18
N ILE A 220 3.80 5.97 -3.39
CA ILE A 220 3.05 7.12 -2.87
C ILE A 220 3.01 7.08 -1.34
N GLN A 221 2.76 8.23 -0.73
CA GLN A 221 2.59 8.30 0.71
C GLN A 221 1.31 7.58 1.15
N GLN A 222 1.44 6.66 2.10
CA GLN A 222 0.33 5.95 2.75
C GLN A 222 0.30 6.29 4.25
N LEU A 223 -0.81 5.97 4.92
CA LEU A 223 -0.96 6.08 6.38
C LEU A 223 -0.11 5.03 7.11
#